data_AF-A0A522W1V6-F1
#
_entry.id   AF-A0A522W1V6-F1
#
_cell.length_a   1.000
_cell.length_b   1.000
_cell.length_c   1.000
_cell.angle_alpha   90.00
_cell.angle_beta   90.00
_cell.angle_gamma   90.00
#
_symmetry.space_group_name_H-M   'P 1'
#
loop_
_entity.id
_entity.type
_entity.pdbx_description
1 polymer ?
#
loop_
_entity_poly.entity_id
_entity_poly.type
_entity_poly.pdbx_seq_one_letter_code
_entity_poly.pdbx_strand_id
1 'polypeptide(L)'
;MKICALSYRRRLRAAWIRVQLVAAVVLCAGAVLGHAGDATANSESLRAKHAELRIPLGNSPFGKPLVLDSSESADGVTGDIHALVEHPFAAAAAALNRPGDWCEILILHVNVKYCRASAAGEGSVLDVRIGRKYDQPLDRAYRVDFAYRVAAHASNYLQVRLDADQGPLGTRDYRIVLEAAPVDGGRTFIRLSYAYAFGTAGRLAMQAYLGTIGKNKVGFSVVGTQADGRPQHIGGMRGVVERNTMRYFLAIESFLGALSAPPQARLEKRLRDWFAAIERYPRQLHEMEQREYLDMKRKEYLRQQGALPR
;
A
#
# COMPACT_ATOMS: atom_id res chain seq x y z
N MET A 1 79.61 10.88 -47.82
CA MET A 1 79.75 10.17 -49.11
C MET A 1 78.35 10.01 -49.71
N LYS A 2 78.15 10.61 -50.90
CA LYS A 2 77.12 10.45 -51.95
C LYS A 2 75.79 9.69 -51.64
N ILE A 3 74.63 10.35 -51.76
CA ILE A 3 73.71 10.45 -52.92
C ILE A 3 72.56 9.40 -52.92
N CYS A 4 71.33 9.91 -52.81
CA CYS A 4 70.15 9.70 -53.68
C CYS A 4 69.82 8.30 -54.25
N ALA A 5 68.61 7.83 -53.98
CA ALA A 5 67.73 7.28 -55.02
C ALA A 5 66.25 7.37 -54.62
N LEU A 6 65.56 8.26 -55.31
CA LEU A 6 64.11 8.43 -55.38
C LEU A 6 63.40 7.18 -55.96
N SER A 7 62.12 7.05 -55.59
CA SER A 7 61.02 6.75 -56.51
C SER A 7 61.00 5.38 -57.22
N TYR A 8 60.24 4.44 -56.66
CA TYR A 8 59.29 3.67 -57.49
C TYR A 8 58.18 3.08 -56.61
N ARG A 9 56.94 3.12 -57.12
CA ARG A 9 55.71 2.51 -56.57
C ARG A 9 54.91 3.33 -55.55
N ARG A 10 54.62 4.58 -55.93
CA ARG A 10 53.23 5.07 -55.86
C ARG A 10 52.34 4.05 -56.60
N ARG A 11 51.14 3.80 -56.07
CA ARG A 11 50.13 2.82 -56.51
C ARG A 11 50.38 1.41 -55.98
N LEU A 12 49.88 1.16 -54.78
CA LEU A 12 48.99 0.03 -54.45
C LEU A 12 48.72 0.10 -52.94
N ARG A 13 47.45 -0.08 -52.57
CA ARG A 13 46.93 -0.20 -51.18
C ARG A 13 46.61 1.11 -50.46
N ALA A 14 46.03 2.06 -51.20
CA ALA A 14 44.88 2.80 -50.68
C ALA A 14 43.73 1.81 -50.46
N ALA A 15 43.67 1.11 -49.32
CA ALA A 15 42.50 0.32 -48.88
C ALA A 15 42.67 -0.31 -47.48
N TRP A 16 43.43 0.25 -46.54
CA TRP A 16 43.61 -0.37 -45.20
C TRP A 16 43.50 0.64 -44.05
N ILE A 17 42.70 1.69 -44.22
CA ILE A 17 42.33 2.64 -43.15
C ILE A 17 40.83 2.93 -43.23
N ARG A 18 39.98 1.90 -43.14
CA ARG A 18 38.51 2.05 -42.95
C ARG A 18 37.87 0.78 -42.36
N VAL A 19 38.36 0.26 -41.22
CA VAL A 19 37.57 -0.74 -40.45
C VAL A 19 37.63 -0.55 -38.93
N GLN A 20 38.40 0.40 -38.38
CA GLN A 20 38.52 0.58 -36.92
C GLN A 20 37.67 1.70 -36.31
N LEU A 21 36.52 2.02 -36.89
CA LEU A 21 35.58 3.01 -36.33
C LEU A 21 34.10 2.59 -36.36
N VAL A 22 33.82 1.28 -36.35
CA VAL A 22 32.44 0.76 -36.23
C VAL A 22 32.27 -0.25 -35.08
N ALA A 23 33.35 -0.70 -34.43
CA ALA A 23 33.29 -1.70 -33.37
C ALA A 23 33.25 -1.14 -31.92
N ALA A 24 32.90 0.15 -31.74
CA ALA A 24 32.87 0.79 -30.41
C ALA A 24 31.53 1.45 -30.05
N VAL A 25 30.43 1.19 -30.78
CA VAL A 25 29.10 1.77 -30.51
C VAL A 25 28.05 0.72 -30.11
N VAL A 26 28.36 -0.58 -30.15
CA VAL A 26 27.35 -1.64 -29.91
C VAL A 26 27.35 -2.20 -28.47
N LEU A 27 28.24 -1.76 -27.58
CA LEU A 27 28.42 -2.35 -26.25
C LEU A 27 27.87 -1.52 -25.07
N CYS A 28 26.87 -0.66 -25.29
CA CYS A 28 26.16 0.03 -24.20
C CYS A 28 24.63 -0.13 -24.20
N ALA A 29 24.05 -1.00 -25.04
CA ALA A 29 22.59 -1.22 -25.07
C ALA A 29 22.11 -2.35 -24.12
N GLY A 30 22.97 -2.90 -23.27
CA GLY A 30 22.72 -4.17 -22.55
C GLY A 30 22.40 -4.08 -21.05
N ALA A 31 22.04 -2.92 -20.49
CA ALA A 31 21.93 -2.79 -19.02
C ALA A 31 20.63 -2.10 -18.51
N VAL A 32 19.47 -2.30 -19.16
CA VAL A 32 18.18 -1.81 -18.63
C VAL A 32 17.13 -2.93 -18.43
N LEU A 33 17.42 -4.19 -18.74
CA LEU A 33 16.41 -5.27 -18.73
C LEU A 33 16.12 -5.91 -17.35
N GLY A 34 16.73 -5.43 -16.26
CA GLY A 34 16.61 -6.06 -14.94
C GLY A 34 15.28 -5.86 -14.20
N HIS A 35 14.43 -4.89 -14.57
CA HIS A 35 13.20 -4.58 -13.81
C HIS A 35 11.90 -5.06 -14.47
N ALA A 36 11.94 -5.40 -15.77
CA ALA A 36 10.73 -5.81 -16.51
C ALA A 36 10.39 -7.30 -16.28
N GLY A 37 11.41 -8.16 -16.10
CA GLY A 37 11.25 -9.59 -15.86
C GLY A 37 10.54 -9.88 -14.54
N ASP A 38 10.99 -9.24 -13.46
CA ASP A 38 10.41 -9.40 -12.12
C ASP A 38 8.96 -8.89 -12.05
N ALA A 39 8.67 -7.75 -12.68
CA ALA A 39 7.30 -7.21 -12.73
C ALA A 39 6.34 -8.13 -13.50
N THR A 40 6.81 -8.80 -14.55
CA THR A 40 6.00 -9.74 -15.34
C THR A 40 5.70 -11.00 -14.53
N ALA A 41 6.71 -11.60 -13.92
CA ALA A 41 6.54 -12.79 -13.08
C ALA A 41 5.62 -12.51 -11.87
N ASN A 42 5.76 -11.35 -11.23
CA ASN A 42 4.88 -10.94 -10.12
C ASN A 42 3.43 -10.68 -10.58
N SER A 43 3.24 -10.08 -11.76
CA SER A 43 1.90 -9.94 -12.38
C SER A 43 1.24 -11.30 -12.59
N GLU A 44 1.98 -12.25 -13.17
CA GLU A 44 1.49 -13.61 -13.42
C GLU A 44 1.14 -14.34 -12.14
N SER A 45 1.99 -14.25 -11.11
CA SER A 45 1.73 -14.82 -9.79
C SER A 45 0.46 -14.25 -9.15
N LEU A 46 0.29 -12.92 -9.18
CA LEU A 46 -0.90 -12.27 -8.63
C LEU A 46 -2.17 -12.66 -9.40
N ARG A 47 -2.10 -12.77 -10.73
CA ARG A 47 -3.22 -13.25 -11.56
C ARG A 47 -3.53 -14.74 -11.35
N ALA A 48 -2.51 -15.57 -11.11
CA ALA A 48 -2.71 -16.97 -10.73
C ALA A 48 -3.43 -17.06 -9.37
N LYS A 49 -3.06 -16.20 -8.41
CA LYS A 49 -3.77 -16.12 -7.13
C LYS A 49 -5.22 -15.68 -7.28
N HIS A 50 -5.51 -14.74 -8.20
CA HIS A 50 -6.89 -14.40 -8.55
C HIS A 50 -7.68 -15.60 -9.08
N ALA A 51 -7.08 -16.40 -9.97
CA ALA A 51 -7.72 -17.60 -10.52
C ALA A 51 -8.04 -18.63 -9.42
N GLU A 52 -7.11 -18.84 -8.48
CA GLU A 52 -7.30 -19.70 -7.31
C GLU A 52 -8.46 -19.21 -6.42
N LEU A 53 -8.53 -17.89 -6.19
CA LEU A 53 -9.51 -17.27 -5.30
C LEU A 53 -10.86 -16.99 -5.98
N ARG A 54 -11.08 -17.38 -7.24
CA ARG A 54 -12.30 -17.04 -8.00
C ARG A 54 -13.58 -17.45 -7.27
N ILE A 55 -13.64 -18.66 -6.71
CA ILE A 55 -14.81 -19.15 -5.96
C ILE A 55 -14.96 -18.40 -4.62
N PRO A 56 -13.93 -18.32 -3.75
CA PRO A 56 -14.00 -17.53 -2.53
C PRO A 56 -14.39 -16.06 -2.74
N LEU A 57 -13.88 -15.41 -3.78
CA LEU A 57 -14.25 -14.03 -4.12
C LEU A 57 -15.72 -13.92 -4.53
N GLY A 58 -16.23 -14.89 -5.31
CA GLY A 58 -17.64 -14.92 -5.72
C GLY A 58 -18.62 -15.19 -4.57
N ASN A 59 -18.19 -15.94 -3.54
CA ASN A 59 -18.99 -16.33 -2.38
C ASN A 59 -18.59 -15.58 -1.09
N SER A 60 -18.02 -14.39 -1.25
CA SER A 60 -17.48 -13.62 -0.14
C SER A 60 -18.58 -13.22 0.87
N PRO A 61 -18.37 -13.46 2.19
CA PRO A 61 -19.32 -13.06 3.23
C PRO A 61 -19.36 -11.54 3.44
N PHE A 62 -18.46 -10.80 2.81
CA PHE A 62 -18.34 -9.35 2.96
C PHE A 62 -19.33 -8.57 2.08
N GLY A 63 -20.10 -9.24 1.22
CA GLY A 63 -21.00 -8.60 0.25
C GLY A 63 -20.26 -7.86 -0.88
N LYS A 64 -18.97 -8.18 -1.06
CA LYS A 64 -18.04 -7.65 -2.07
C LYS A 64 -17.02 -8.74 -2.39
N PRO A 65 -16.46 -8.79 -3.62
CA PRO A 65 -15.46 -9.79 -4.01
C PRO A 65 -14.12 -9.57 -3.29
N LEU A 66 -14.03 -10.12 -2.07
CA LEU A 66 -12.96 -9.90 -1.11
C LEU A 66 -12.70 -11.19 -0.32
N VAL A 67 -11.44 -11.53 -0.12
CA VAL A 67 -10.98 -12.53 0.83
C VAL A 67 -10.03 -11.87 1.82
N LEU A 68 -10.23 -12.12 3.10
CA LEU A 68 -9.37 -11.65 4.19
C LEU A 68 -8.77 -12.88 4.88
N ASP A 69 -7.46 -12.84 5.11
CA ASP A 69 -6.73 -13.80 5.93
C ASP A 69 -5.86 -13.08 6.96
N SER A 70 -5.48 -13.78 8.02
CA SER A 70 -4.57 -13.26 9.03
C SER A 70 -3.72 -14.36 9.64
N SER A 71 -2.47 -14.03 9.95
CA SER A 71 -1.55 -14.91 10.66
C SER A 71 -0.88 -14.17 11.83
N GLU A 72 -0.52 -14.94 12.85
CA GLU A 72 0.21 -14.47 14.02
C GLU A 72 1.37 -15.42 14.28
N SER A 73 2.56 -14.86 14.47
CA SER A 73 3.74 -15.58 14.94
C SER A 73 4.05 -15.14 16.38
N ALA A 74 4.97 -15.85 17.05
CA ALA A 74 5.75 -15.15 18.07
C ALA A 74 6.40 -13.96 17.36
N ASP A 75 6.28 -12.73 17.81
CA ASP A 75 7.01 -11.55 17.31
C ASP A 75 6.34 -10.78 16.19
N GLY A 76 5.22 -11.25 15.62
CA GLY A 76 4.54 -10.48 14.59
C GLY A 76 3.13 -10.92 14.27
N VAL A 77 2.44 -10.06 13.53
CA VAL A 77 1.10 -10.30 13.03
C VAL A 77 0.94 -9.71 11.63
N THR A 78 0.21 -10.42 10.78
CA THR A 78 -0.06 -10.02 9.40
C THR A 78 -1.54 -10.19 9.10
N GLY A 79 -2.14 -9.22 8.41
CA GLY A 79 -3.42 -9.37 7.74
C GLY A 79 -3.26 -9.15 6.23
N ASP A 80 -3.91 -9.98 5.44
CA ASP A 80 -3.87 -9.95 3.99
C ASP A 80 -5.28 -9.89 3.42
N ILE A 81 -5.50 -8.97 2.48
CA ILE A 81 -6.73 -8.83 1.71
C ILE A 81 -6.43 -9.08 0.25
N HIS A 82 -7.22 -9.94 -0.39
CA HIS A 82 -7.28 -10.08 -1.85
C HIS A 82 -8.66 -9.64 -2.32
N ALA A 83 -8.74 -8.69 -3.24
CA ALA A 83 -10.01 -8.09 -3.62
C ALA A 83 -10.07 -7.72 -5.09
N LEU A 84 -11.29 -7.75 -5.65
CA LEU A 84 -11.59 -7.09 -6.92
C LEU A 84 -12.08 -5.67 -6.64
N VAL A 85 -11.44 -4.69 -7.28
CA VAL A 85 -11.86 -3.30 -7.28
C VAL A 85 -12.47 -2.99 -8.64
N GLU A 86 -13.66 -2.40 -8.61
CA GLU A 86 -14.41 -1.94 -9.79
C GLU A 86 -13.81 -0.63 -10.35
N HIS A 87 -12.53 -0.70 -10.72
CA HIS A 87 -11.77 0.41 -11.29
C HIS A 87 -10.76 -0.09 -12.32
N PRO A 88 -10.60 0.59 -13.48
CA PRO A 88 -9.60 0.20 -14.48
C PRO A 88 -8.18 0.27 -13.93
N PHE A 89 -7.36 -0.74 -14.23
CA PHE A 89 -5.99 -0.87 -13.73
C PHE A 89 -5.14 0.38 -13.98
N ALA A 90 -5.16 0.94 -15.19
CA ALA A 90 -4.37 2.13 -15.50
C ALA A 90 -4.72 3.33 -14.60
N ALA A 91 -6.01 3.54 -14.32
CA ALA A 91 -6.47 4.61 -13.43
C ALA A 91 -6.12 4.33 -11.97
N ALA A 92 -6.32 3.08 -11.52
CA ALA A 92 -5.95 2.66 -10.17
C ALA A 92 -4.44 2.78 -9.94
N ALA A 93 -3.62 2.31 -10.87
CA ALA A 93 -2.17 2.34 -10.78
C ALA A 93 -1.63 3.78 -10.75
N ALA A 94 -2.16 4.65 -11.61
CA ALA A 94 -1.77 6.07 -11.65
C ALA A 94 -2.11 6.82 -10.35
N ALA A 95 -3.19 6.43 -9.65
CA ALA A 95 -3.57 7.04 -8.38
C ALA A 95 -2.81 6.43 -7.19
N LEU A 96 -2.54 5.12 -7.21
CA LEU A 96 -1.89 4.42 -6.10
C LEU A 96 -0.35 4.53 -6.11
N ASN A 97 0.26 4.98 -7.21
CA ASN A 97 1.72 5.16 -7.30
C ASN A 97 2.22 6.55 -6.85
N ARG A 98 1.36 7.37 -6.23
CA ARG A 98 1.71 8.73 -5.76
C ARG A 98 1.74 8.80 -4.23
N PRO A 99 2.84 9.29 -3.62
CA PRO A 99 2.95 9.35 -2.16
C PRO A 99 1.91 10.29 -1.52
N GLY A 100 1.56 11.40 -2.18
CA GLY A 100 0.52 12.31 -1.72
C GLY A 100 -0.87 11.67 -1.65
N ASP A 101 -1.20 10.82 -2.62
CA ASP A 101 -2.48 10.11 -2.66
C ASP A 101 -2.58 9.05 -1.56
N TRP A 102 -1.45 8.46 -1.14
CA TRP A 102 -1.43 7.62 0.06
C TRP A 102 -1.76 8.39 1.33
N CYS A 103 -1.39 9.66 1.44
CA CYS A 103 -1.87 10.48 2.56
C CYS A 103 -3.37 10.77 2.50
N GLU A 104 -3.94 10.91 1.30
CA GLU A 104 -5.38 11.03 1.10
C GLU A 104 -6.16 9.74 1.43
N ILE A 105 -5.51 8.58 1.33
CA ILE A 105 -6.03 7.27 1.75
C ILE A 105 -5.90 7.10 3.27
N LEU A 106 -4.70 7.28 3.81
CA LEU A 106 -4.39 7.00 5.22
C LEU A 106 -5.19 7.89 6.16
N ILE A 107 -5.42 9.16 5.80
CA ILE A 107 -6.17 10.12 6.62
C ILE A 107 -7.62 9.70 6.86
N LEU A 108 -8.20 8.82 6.03
CA LEU A 108 -9.55 8.29 6.22
C LEU A 108 -9.65 7.44 7.49
N HIS A 109 -8.57 6.76 7.88
CA HIS A 109 -8.59 5.94 9.08
C HIS A 109 -8.80 6.79 10.34
N VAL A 110 -9.77 6.42 11.18
CA VAL A 110 -10.16 7.16 12.41
C VAL A 110 -8.99 7.56 13.33
N ASN A 111 -7.90 6.80 13.34
CA ASN A 111 -6.72 7.01 14.17
C ASN A 111 -5.62 7.83 13.50
N VAL A 112 -5.66 8.08 12.19
CA VAL A 112 -4.67 8.94 11.52
C VAL A 112 -5.11 10.39 11.65
N LYS A 113 -4.26 11.21 12.28
CA LYS A 113 -4.51 12.62 12.65
C LYS A 113 -3.86 13.62 11.72
N TYR A 114 -2.91 13.15 10.93
CA TYR A 114 -2.13 13.89 9.96
C TYR A 114 -1.39 12.88 9.07
N CYS A 115 -1.28 13.19 7.79
CA CYS A 115 -0.32 12.55 6.89
C CYS A 115 0.25 13.59 5.93
N ARG A 116 1.56 13.64 5.75
CA ARG A 116 2.16 14.43 4.67
C ARG A 116 3.30 13.70 3.99
N ALA A 117 3.23 13.66 2.67
CA ALA A 117 4.32 13.21 1.83
C ALA A 117 5.40 14.30 1.72
N SER A 118 6.65 13.88 1.82
CA SER A 118 7.83 14.70 1.56
C SER A 118 8.86 13.90 0.77
N ALA A 119 9.67 14.59 -0.03
CA ALA A 119 10.77 13.94 -0.74
C ALA A 119 11.87 13.52 0.26
N ALA A 120 12.45 12.34 0.06
CA ALA A 120 13.53 11.82 0.91
C ALA A 120 14.52 11.03 0.04
N GLY A 121 15.64 11.65 -0.33
CA GLY A 121 16.59 11.06 -1.28
C GLY A 121 15.91 10.75 -2.61
N GLU A 122 16.10 9.52 -3.11
CA GLU A 122 15.42 9.00 -4.32
C GLU A 122 13.98 8.53 -4.06
N GLY A 123 13.53 8.53 -2.80
CA GLY A 123 12.20 8.06 -2.39
C GLY A 123 11.32 9.17 -1.82
N SER A 124 10.28 8.77 -1.11
CA SER A 124 9.42 9.69 -0.34
C SER A 124 9.23 9.15 1.07
N VAL A 125 8.98 10.05 2.02
CA VAL A 125 8.55 9.71 3.37
C VAL A 125 7.16 10.25 3.60
N LEU A 126 6.30 9.44 4.20
CA LEU A 126 5.00 9.87 4.70
C LEU A 126 5.12 10.10 6.21
N ASP A 127 5.08 11.35 6.67
CA ASP A 127 4.96 11.69 8.10
C ASP A 127 3.51 11.45 8.52
N VAL A 128 3.26 10.35 9.21
CA VAL A 128 1.94 9.95 9.70
C VAL A 128 1.87 10.15 11.21
N ARG A 129 0.80 10.81 11.68
CA ARG A 129 0.49 10.94 13.11
C ARG A 129 -0.65 10.03 13.48
N ILE A 130 -0.39 9.01 14.30
CA ILE A 130 -1.37 8.03 14.77
C ILE A 130 -1.78 8.38 16.20
N GLY A 131 -3.07 8.63 16.38
CA GLY A 131 -3.66 9.05 17.64
C GLY A 131 -4.84 8.19 18.08
N ARG A 132 -5.55 8.68 19.10
CA ARG A 132 -6.80 8.11 19.61
C ARG A 132 -7.93 8.25 18.58
N LYS A 133 -9.08 7.65 18.84
CA LYS A 133 -10.20 7.77 17.89
C LYS A 133 -10.75 9.20 17.81
N TYR A 134 -10.78 9.95 18.91
CA TYR A 134 -11.23 11.35 18.95
C TYR A 134 -10.18 12.34 18.43
N ASP A 135 -10.56 13.62 18.29
CA ASP A 135 -9.63 14.70 17.95
C ASP A 135 -8.51 14.77 19.00
N GLN A 136 -7.29 14.93 18.52
CA GLN A 136 -6.09 14.88 19.33
C GLN A 136 -5.03 15.82 18.75
N PRO A 137 -4.41 16.68 19.58
CA PRO A 137 -3.23 17.44 19.20
C PRO A 137 -2.10 16.54 18.67
N LEU A 138 -1.36 17.02 17.67
CA LEU A 138 -0.32 16.22 16.98
C LEU A 138 0.89 15.90 17.86
N ASP A 139 1.19 16.75 18.85
CA ASP A 139 2.26 16.55 19.84
C ASP A 139 1.97 15.38 20.79
N ARG A 140 0.71 14.97 20.91
CA ARG A 140 0.27 13.80 21.68
C ARG A 140 0.04 12.56 20.81
N ALA A 141 0.16 12.67 19.49
CA ALA A 141 0.03 11.56 18.56
C ALA A 141 1.39 10.90 18.32
N TYR A 142 1.39 9.58 18.12
CA TYR A 142 2.59 8.85 17.75
C TYR A 142 3.00 9.22 16.32
N ARG A 143 4.26 9.62 16.13
CA ARG A 143 4.84 9.80 14.81
C ARG A 143 5.27 8.46 14.24
N VAL A 144 4.91 8.22 12.99
CA VAL A 144 5.35 7.07 12.20
C VAL A 144 5.78 7.60 10.83
N ASP A 145 7.06 7.47 10.53
CA ASP A 145 7.63 7.88 9.25
C ASP A 145 7.67 6.66 8.33
N PHE A 146 6.76 6.58 7.36
CA PHE A 146 6.78 5.50 6.37
C PHE A 146 7.70 5.85 5.21
N ALA A 147 8.72 5.03 4.98
CA ALA A 147 9.47 5.02 3.74
C ALA A 147 8.57 4.49 2.61
N TYR A 148 8.19 5.38 1.70
CA TYR A 148 7.35 5.11 0.56
C TYR A 148 8.20 4.75 -0.66
N ARG A 149 7.87 3.62 -1.30
CA ARG A 149 8.53 3.16 -2.53
C ARG A 149 7.51 2.57 -3.51
N VAL A 150 7.68 2.92 -4.79
CA VAL A 150 7.08 2.18 -5.90
C VAL A 150 8.08 1.10 -6.30
N ALA A 151 7.86 -0.12 -5.83
CA ALA A 151 8.80 -1.24 -6.03
C ALA A 151 8.73 -1.80 -7.45
N ALA A 152 7.57 -1.72 -8.10
CA ALA A 152 7.40 -2.06 -9.50
C ALA A 152 6.25 -1.25 -10.11
N HIS A 153 6.42 -0.78 -11.35
CA HIS A 153 5.37 -0.11 -12.11
C HIS A 153 5.49 -0.49 -13.59
N ALA A 154 4.53 -1.28 -14.07
CA ALA A 154 4.42 -1.76 -15.43
C ALA A 154 2.97 -1.63 -15.92
N SER A 155 2.74 -1.86 -17.22
CA SER A 155 1.41 -1.75 -17.83
C SER A 155 0.39 -2.77 -17.30
N ASN A 156 0.85 -3.82 -16.62
CA ASN A 156 0.04 -4.90 -16.06
C ASN A 156 0.34 -5.20 -14.58
N TYR A 157 1.15 -4.38 -13.91
CA TYR A 157 1.51 -4.61 -12.51
C TYR A 157 1.94 -3.34 -11.80
N LEU A 158 1.47 -3.17 -10.57
CA LEU A 158 1.95 -2.16 -9.64
C LEU A 158 2.27 -2.84 -8.32
N GLN A 159 3.42 -2.51 -7.73
CA GLN A 159 3.72 -2.79 -6.33
C GLN A 159 4.16 -1.51 -5.63
N VAL A 160 3.49 -1.20 -4.52
CA VAL A 160 3.78 -0.07 -3.65
C VAL A 160 4.03 -0.57 -2.23
N ARG A 161 5.04 0.01 -1.58
CA ARG A 161 5.47 -0.36 -0.23
C ARG A 161 5.59 0.86 0.66
N LEU A 162 5.06 0.74 1.87
CA LEU A 162 5.24 1.68 2.98
C LEU A 162 5.87 0.89 4.13
N ASP A 163 7.14 1.13 4.40
CA ASP A 163 7.89 0.48 5.48
C ASP A 163 8.15 1.49 6.61
N ALA A 164 7.98 1.11 7.88
CA ALA A 164 8.40 1.95 9.02
C ALA A 164 9.02 1.11 10.14
N ASP A 165 10.20 1.49 10.60
CA ASP A 165 10.95 0.71 11.59
C ASP A 165 10.30 0.72 12.97
N GLN A 166 9.58 1.79 13.30
CA GLN A 166 8.96 2.00 14.61
C GLN A 166 7.49 2.40 14.46
N GLY A 167 6.68 2.03 15.45
CA GLY A 167 5.32 2.53 15.55
C GLY A 167 4.79 2.63 16.98
N PRO A 168 3.48 2.87 17.13
CA PRO A 168 2.87 3.16 18.42
C PRO A 168 3.04 2.03 19.44
N LEU A 169 3.19 2.38 20.72
CA LEU A 169 3.18 1.40 21.82
C LEU A 169 4.25 0.29 21.73
N GLY A 170 5.41 0.59 21.12
CA GLY A 170 6.55 -0.33 21.08
C GLY A 170 6.45 -1.42 20.01
N THR A 171 5.54 -1.27 19.04
CA THR A 171 5.55 -2.06 17.80
C THR A 171 6.63 -1.53 16.85
N ARG A 172 7.02 -2.38 15.89
CA ARG A 172 8.14 -2.13 14.97
C ARG A 172 7.92 -2.83 13.63
N ASP A 173 8.81 -2.57 12.68
CA ASP A 173 8.86 -3.24 11.38
C ASP A 173 7.51 -3.27 10.64
N TYR A 174 6.80 -2.13 10.65
CA TYR A 174 5.56 -1.96 9.92
C TYR A 174 5.79 -2.10 8.43
N ARG A 175 4.92 -2.86 7.77
CA ARG A 175 4.92 -3.05 6.33
C ARG A 175 3.48 -2.99 5.80
N ILE A 176 3.21 -2.02 4.94
CA ILE A 176 2.01 -1.98 4.12
C ILE A 176 2.44 -2.23 2.68
N VAL A 177 1.94 -3.29 2.07
CA VAL A 177 2.26 -3.65 0.69
C VAL A 177 0.97 -3.72 -0.10
N LEU A 178 0.91 -2.96 -1.19
CA LEU A 178 -0.16 -3.04 -2.16
C LEU A 178 0.39 -3.55 -3.48
N GLU A 179 -0.22 -4.62 -3.98
CA GLU A 179 0.00 -5.13 -5.33
C GLU A 179 -1.29 -5.03 -6.11
N ALA A 180 -1.19 -4.70 -7.40
CA ALA A 180 -2.33 -4.59 -8.29
C ALA A 180 -2.01 -5.14 -9.68
N ALA A 181 -2.96 -5.84 -10.29
CA ALA A 181 -2.89 -6.31 -11.67
C ALA A 181 -4.27 -6.18 -12.36
N PRO A 182 -4.30 -5.96 -13.69
CA PRO A 182 -5.55 -5.96 -14.44
C PRO A 182 -6.13 -7.37 -14.51
N VAL A 183 -7.46 -7.44 -14.45
CA VAL A 183 -8.25 -8.65 -14.72
C VAL A 183 -9.45 -8.32 -15.61
N ASP A 184 -10.15 -9.36 -16.06
CA ASP A 184 -11.24 -9.22 -17.02
C ASP A 184 -12.37 -8.30 -16.51
N GLY A 185 -13.03 -7.62 -17.47
CA GLY A 185 -14.13 -6.69 -17.20
C GLY A 185 -13.69 -5.28 -16.81
N GLY A 186 -12.44 -4.89 -17.10
CA GLY A 186 -11.93 -3.55 -16.78
C GLY A 186 -11.74 -3.33 -15.28
N ARG A 187 -11.52 -4.41 -14.52
CA ARG A 187 -11.35 -4.39 -13.07
C ARG A 187 -9.88 -4.57 -12.70
N THR A 188 -9.59 -4.25 -11.44
CA THR A 188 -8.26 -4.43 -10.87
C THR A 188 -8.34 -5.45 -9.75
N PHE A 189 -7.51 -6.48 -9.81
CA PHE A 189 -7.30 -7.37 -8.68
C PHE A 189 -6.16 -6.82 -7.82
N ILE A 190 -6.42 -6.67 -6.53
CA ILE A 190 -5.44 -6.16 -5.58
C ILE A 190 -5.15 -7.17 -4.48
N ARG A 191 -3.90 -7.16 -4.01
CA ARG A 191 -3.47 -7.74 -2.73
C ARG A 191 -3.00 -6.60 -1.84
N LEU A 192 -3.58 -6.49 -0.64
CA LEU A 192 -3.17 -5.56 0.40
C LEU A 192 -2.68 -6.36 1.60
N SER A 193 -1.41 -6.18 1.97
CA SER A 193 -0.82 -6.78 3.17
C SER A 193 -0.54 -5.68 4.19
N TYR A 194 -0.90 -5.92 5.45
CA TYR A 194 -0.60 -5.06 6.59
C TYR A 194 0.02 -5.92 7.69
N ALA A 195 1.30 -5.66 7.99
CA ALA A 195 2.06 -6.41 8.97
C ALA A 195 2.84 -5.49 9.91
N TYR A 196 3.08 -5.95 11.12
CA TYR A 196 4.02 -5.34 12.05
C TYR A 196 4.53 -6.37 13.04
N ALA A 197 5.72 -6.11 13.56
CA ALA A 197 6.36 -6.91 14.59
C ALA A 197 6.22 -6.25 15.98
N PHE A 198 6.44 -7.06 17.00
CA PHE A 198 6.50 -6.62 18.39
C PHE A 198 7.57 -7.40 19.14
N GLY A 199 8.33 -6.71 20.01
CA GLY A 199 9.20 -7.38 20.97
C GLY A 199 8.42 -8.00 22.12
N THR A 200 9.12 -8.62 23.09
CA THR A 200 8.52 -9.17 24.31
C THR A 200 7.73 -8.11 25.09
N ALA A 201 8.30 -6.91 25.27
CA ALA A 201 7.62 -5.78 25.91
C ALA A 201 6.38 -5.33 25.12
N GLY A 202 6.48 -5.23 23.79
CA GLY A 202 5.34 -4.89 22.92
C GLY A 202 4.22 -5.93 22.98
N ARG A 203 4.56 -7.22 23.05
CA ARG A 203 3.59 -8.31 23.24
C ARG A 203 2.86 -8.17 24.57
N LEU A 204 3.59 -7.93 25.66
CA LEU A 204 2.98 -7.75 26.98
C LEU A 204 2.06 -6.52 27.01
N ALA A 205 2.51 -5.39 26.45
CA ALA A 205 1.69 -4.19 26.33
C ALA A 205 0.41 -4.44 25.55
N MET A 206 0.50 -5.21 24.46
CA MET A 206 -0.65 -5.53 23.63
C MET A 206 -1.60 -6.53 24.30
N GLN A 207 -1.08 -7.51 25.04
CA GLN A 207 -1.89 -8.40 25.89
C GLN A 207 -2.63 -7.61 26.97
N ALA A 208 -1.99 -6.62 27.60
CA ALA A 208 -2.64 -5.74 28.57
C ALA A 208 -3.76 -4.89 27.92
N TYR A 209 -3.51 -4.35 26.73
CA TYR A 209 -4.53 -3.63 25.95
C TYR A 209 -5.73 -4.54 25.60
N LEU A 210 -5.47 -5.76 25.14
CA LEU A 210 -6.49 -6.75 24.81
C LEU A 210 -7.19 -7.30 26.05
N GLY A 211 -6.57 -7.26 27.22
CA GLY A 211 -7.21 -7.58 28.50
C GLY A 211 -8.17 -6.50 29.00
N THR A 212 -8.14 -5.30 28.42
CA THR A 212 -8.91 -4.13 28.86
C THR A 212 -9.79 -3.59 27.74
N ILE A 213 -9.40 -2.47 27.12
CA ILE A 213 -10.17 -1.71 26.13
C ILE A 213 -10.33 -2.50 24.81
N GLY A 214 -9.35 -3.33 24.49
CA GLY A 214 -9.35 -4.19 23.30
C GLY A 214 -10.15 -5.47 23.45
N LYS A 215 -10.59 -5.86 24.66
CA LYS A 215 -11.15 -7.20 24.95
C LYS A 215 -12.35 -7.57 24.09
N ASN A 216 -13.16 -6.58 23.77
CA ASN A 216 -14.38 -6.77 22.98
C ASN A 216 -14.16 -6.55 21.47
N LYS A 217 -12.95 -6.18 21.06
CA LYS A 217 -12.61 -5.96 19.65
C LYS A 217 -12.32 -7.30 18.99
N VAL A 218 -13.12 -7.62 17.99
CA VAL A 218 -13.02 -8.86 17.21
C VAL A 218 -12.77 -8.55 15.75
N GLY A 219 -12.07 -9.46 15.07
CA GLY A 219 -11.91 -9.47 13.63
C GLY A 219 -13.12 -10.04 12.91
N PHE A 220 -12.91 -10.50 11.70
CA PHE A 220 -13.92 -11.00 10.78
C PHE A 220 -13.92 -12.53 10.70
N SER A 221 -12.76 -13.17 10.78
CA SER A 221 -12.64 -14.62 10.69
C SER A 221 -13.52 -15.30 11.75
N VAL A 222 -14.30 -16.29 11.32
CA VAL A 222 -15.12 -17.11 12.22
C VAL A 222 -14.29 -18.31 12.65
N VAL A 223 -14.03 -18.42 13.95
CA VAL A 223 -13.20 -19.49 14.54
C VAL A 223 -14.01 -20.55 15.28
N GLY A 224 -15.34 -20.39 15.30
CA GLY A 224 -16.27 -21.31 15.93
C GLY A 224 -17.66 -20.72 16.01
N THR A 225 -18.47 -21.33 16.86
CA THR A 225 -19.85 -20.92 17.13
C THR A 225 -20.02 -20.72 18.64
N GLN A 226 -20.69 -19.64 19.02
CA GLN A 226 -21.03 -19.35 20.42
C GLN A 226 -22.14 -20.29 20.92
N ALA A 227 -22.33 -20.37 22.23
CA ALA A 227 -23.38 -21.20 22.84
C ALA A 227 -24.80 -20.83 22.39
N ASP A 228 -25.00 -19.59 21.93
CA ASP A 228 -26.27 -19.08 21.40
C ASP A 228 -26.43 -19.28 19.87
N GLY A 229 -25.52 -20.02 19.23
CA GLY A 229 -25.55 -20.30 17.80
C GLY A 229 -24.96 -19.21 16.90
N ARG A 230 -24.53 -18.06 17.45
CA ARG A 230 -23.91 -16.99 16.65
C ARG A 230 -22.45 -17.28 16.30
N PRO A 231 -21.92 -16.74 15.19
CA PRO A 231 -20.50 -16.89 14.86
C PRO A 231 -19.58 -16.35 15.97
N GLN A 232 -18.61 -17.16 16.38
CA GLN A 232 -17.52 -16.72 17.22
C GLN A 232 -16.44 -16.11 16.33
N HIS A 233 -16.34 -14.79 16.33
CA HIS A 233 -15.29 -14.08 15.61
C HIS A 233 -13.95 -14.12 16.34
N ILE A 234 -12.88 -14.11 15.56
CA ILE A 234 -11.52 -14.11 16.06
C ILE A 234 -11.23 -12.86 16.92
N GLY A 235 -10.61 -13.07 18.08
CA GLY A 235 -10.15 -12.00 18.97
C GLY A 235 -8.64 -11.82 18.90
N GLY A 236 -8.08 -11.19 19.92
CA GLY A 236 -6.62 -11.10 20.11
C GLY A 236 -5.91 -10.31 19.01
N MET A 237 -4.64 -10.63 18.77
CA MET A 237 -3.80 -9.94 17.77
C MET A 237 -4.33 -10.07 16.36
N ARG A 238 -4.73 -11.29 15.98
CA ARG A 238 -5.37 -11.54 14.68
C ARG A 238 -6.65 -10.73 14.51
N GLY A 239 -7.49 -10.63 15.54
CA GLY A 239 -8.66 -9.75 15.51
C GLY A 239 -8.29 -8.28 15.28
N VAL A 240 -7.24 -7.77 15.93
CA VAL A 240 -6.77 -6.39 15.73
C VAL A 240 -6.24 -6.16 14.31
N VAL A 241 -5.41 -7.07 13.80
CA VAL A 241 -4.81 -6.91 12.46
C VAL A 241 -5.87 -6.98 11.36
N GLU A 242 -6.85 -7.87 11.48
CA GLU A 242 -7.94 -8.01 10.51
C GLU A 242 -8.75 -6.72 10.40
N ARG A 243 -9.05 -6.08 11.53
CA ARG A 243 -9.76 -4.79 11.57
C ARG A 243 -8.97 -3.68 10.87
N ASN A 244 -7.66 -3.59 11.12
CA ASN A 244 -6.82 -2.58 10.47
C ASN A 244 -6.70 -2.84 8.97
N THR A 245 -6.45 -4.09 8.57
CA THR A 245 -6.31 -4.49 7.16
C THR A 245 -7.58 -4.15 6.38
N MET A 246 -8.76 -4.49 6.94
CA MET A 246 -10.05 -4.11 6.36
C MET A 246 -10.21 -2.59 6.26
N ARG A 247 -9.90 -1.84 7.33
CA ARG A 247 -10.02 -0.37 7.30
C ARG A 247 -9.14 0.28 6.23
N TYR A 248 -7.93 -0.23 6.01
CA TYR A 248 -7.04 0.25 4.95
C TYR A 248 -7.57 -0.13 3.55
N PHE A 249 -8.07 -1.35 3.37
CA PHE A 249 -8.70 -1.75 2.11
C PHE A 249 -9.89 -0.86 1.76
N LEU A 250 -10.81 -0.63 2.72
CA LEU A 250 -11.97 0.23 2.51
C LEU A 250 -11.58 1.70 2.27
N ALA A 251 -10.45 2.16 2.82
CA ALA A 251 -9.89 3.49 2.52
C ALA A 251 -9.41 3.60 1.07
N ILE A 252 -8.71 2.58 0.58
CA ILE A 252 -8.28 2.49 -0.83
C ILE A 252 -9.50 2.45 -1.76
N GLU A 253 -10.49 1.60 -1.46
CA GLU A 253 -11.73 1.52 -2.25
C GLU A 253 -12.47 2.86 -2.31
N SER A 254 -12.61 3.53 -1.17
CA SER A 254 -13.29 4.83 -1.07
C SER A 254 -12.54 5.95 -1.78
N PHE A 255 -11.21 5.93 -1.73
CA PHE A 255 -10.36 6.87 -2.45
C PHE A 255 -10.49 6.71 -3.97
N LEU A 256 -10.35 5.48 -4.48
CA LEU A 256 -10.49 5.18 -5.91
C LEU A 256 -11.91 5.51 -6.41
N GLY A 257 -12.93 5.13 -5.64
CA GLY A 257 -14.33 5.43 -5.95
C GLY A 257 -14.65 6.94 -5.94
N ALA A 258 -13.84 7.77 -5.29
CA ALA A 258 -14.00 9.22 -5.30
C ALA A 258 -13.35 9.90 -6.51
N LEU A 259 -12.48 9.21 -7.28
CA LEU A 259 -11.78 9.81 -8.43
C LEU A 259 -12.74 10.24 -9.55
N SER A 260 -13.90 9.59 -9.67
CA SER A 260 -14.94 9.93 -10.64
C SER A 260 -15.70 11.22 -10.31
N ALA A 261 -15.60 11.72 -9.08
CA ALA A 261 -16.20 13.00 -8.68
C ALA A 261 -15.32 14.19 -9.11
N PRO A 262 -15.92 15.39 -9.31
CA PRO A 262 -15.17 16.63 -9.51
C PRO A 262 -14.15 16.86 -8.38
N PRO A 263 -12.95 17.41 -8.66
CA PRO A 263 -11.87 17.54 -7.67
C PRO A 263 -12.31 18.15 -6.33
N GLN A 264 -13.18 19.16 -6.35
CA GLN A 264 -13.67 19.86 -5.16
C GLN A 264 -14.61 19.01 -4.30
N ALA A 265 -15.27 18.01 -4.89
CA ALA A 265 -16.19 17.11 -4.19
C ALA A 265 -15.52 15.82 -3.69
N ARG A 266 -14.28 15.52 -4.13
CA ARG A 266 -13.62 14.24 -3.86
C ARG A 266 -13.42 13.96 -2.38
N LEU A 267 -12.99 14.96 -1.60
CA LEU A 267 -12.75 14.82 -0.15
C LEU A 267 -14.02 14.37 0.58
N GLU A 268 -15.09 15.13 0.42
CA GLU A 268 -16.35 14.86 1.08
C GLU A 268 -16.93 13.51 0.66
N LYS A 269 -16.78 13.13 -0.62
CA LYS A 269 -17.18 11.81 -1.12
C LYS A 269 -16.40 10.69 -0.44
N ARG A 270 -15.05 10.72 -0.43
CA ARG A 270 -14.24 9.66 0.20
C ARG A 270 -14.47 9.55 1.71
N LEU A 271 -14.70 10.66 2.41
CA LEU A 271 -15.02 10.63 3.84
C LEU A 271 -16.35 9.93 4.11
N ARG A 272 -17.41 10.29 3.37
CA ARG A 272 -18.74 9.66 3.51
C ARG A 272 -18.73 8.20 3.09
N ASP A 273 -18.09 7.88 1.97
CA ASP A 273 -18.02 6.52 1.43
C ASP A 273 -17.25 5.60 2.39
N TRP A 274 -16.12 6.05 2.94
CA TRP A 274 -15.34 5.28 3.91
C TRP A 274 -16.14 5.02 5.19
N PHE A 275 -16.81 6.04 5.72
CA PHE A 275 -17.66 5.87 6.91
C PHE A 275 -18.78 4.87 6.64
N ALA A 276 -19.51 5.03 5.53
CA ALA A 276 -20.55 4.09 5.14
C ALA A 276 -20.02 2.66 4.94
N ALA A 277 -18.79 2.51 4.46
CA ALA A 277 -18.16 1.22 4.27
C ALA A 277 -17.81 0.52 5.59
N ILE A 278 -17.26 1.23 6.58
CA ILE A 278 -16.95 0.63 7.89
C ILE A 278 -18.22 0.28 8.67
N GLU A 279 -19.29 1.06 8.52
CA GLU A 279 -20.58 0.83 9.18
C GLU A 279 -21.38 -0.35 8.59
N ARG A 280 -20.93 -0.94 7.48
CA ARG A 280 -21.43 -2.26 7.04
C ARG A 280 -20.99 -3.39 7.99
N TYR A 281 -19.96 -3.15 8.80
CA TYR A 281 -19.39 -4.13 9.72
C TYR A 281 -19.34 -3.57 11.15
N PRO A 282 -20.48 -3.16 11.74
CA PRO A 282 -20.47 -2.37 12.97
C PRO A 282 -19.92 -3.17 14.16
N ARG A 283 -20.08 -4.49 14.18
CA ARG A 283 -19.51 -5.35 15.23
C ARG A 283 -17.97 -5.28 15.27
N GLN A 284 -17.34 -5.16 14.11
CA GLN A 284 -15.89 -5.15 13.96
C GLN A 284 -15.33 -3.72 13.95
N LEU A 285 -15.97 -2.80 13.22
CA LEU A 285 -15.35 -1.55 12.81
C LEU A 285 -16.01 -0.28 13.35
N HIS A 286 -17.22 -0.33 13.90
CA HIS A 286 -17.86 0.86 14.46
C HIS A 286 -17.03 1.44 15.61
N GLU A 287 -16.81 2.75 15.59
CA GLU A 287 -16.04 3.46 16.62
C GLU A 287 -16.70 4.76 17.13
N MET A 288 -17.54 5.41 16.31
CA MET A 288 -18.19 6.70 16.60
C MET A 288 -19.31 7.02 15.59
N GLU A 289 -20.09 8.05 15.89
CA GLU A 289 -21.17 8.53 15.02
C GLU A 289 -20.66 9.30 13.79
N GLN A 290 -21.45 9.28 12.71
CA GLN A 290 -21.04 9.86 11.42
C GLN A 290 -20.66 11.34 11.52
N ARG A 291 -21.49 12.13 12.22
CA ARG A 291 -21.25 13.57 12.37
C ARG A 291 -19.93 13.84 13.07
N GLU A 292 -19.64 13.09 14.14
CA GLU A 292 -18.40 13.20 14.91
C GLU A 292 -17.18 12.88 14.04
N TYR A 293 -17.26 11.79 13.27
CA TYR A 293 -16.22 11.40 12.33
C TYR A 293 -15.96 12.48 11.27
N LEU A 294 -17.01 12.98 10.60
CA LEU A 294 -16.88 13.95 9.53
C LEU A 294 -16.32 15.29 10.04
N ASP A 295 -16.81 15.79 11.17
CA ASP A 295 -16.35 17.05 11.74
C ASP A 295 -14.89 16.98 12.17
N MET A 296 -14.47 15.86 12.77
CA MET A 296 -13.07 15.61 13.11
C MET A 296 -12.19 15.54 11.87
N LYS A 297 -12.58 14.74 10.87
CA LYS A 297 -11.75 14.49 9.69
C LYS A 297 -11.58 15.71 8.81
N ARG A 298 -12.58 16.59 8.73
CA ARG A 298 -12.45 17.88 8.04
C ARG A 298 -11.38 18.76 8.68
N LYS A 299 -11.33 18.83 10.01
CA LYS A 299 -10.29 19.58 10.75
C LYS A 299 -8.91 18.97 10.55
N GLU A 300 -8.80 17.64 10.65
CA GLU A 300 -7.54 16.91 10.40
C GLU A 300 -7.05 17.11 8.96
N TYR A 301 -7.97 17.11 7.98
CA TYR A 301 -7.63 17.38 6.58
C TYR A 301 -7.15 18.82 6.35
N LEU A 302 -7.84 19.81 6.92
CA LEU A 302 -7.39 21.22 6.84
C LEU A 302 -5.98 21.38 7.41
N ARG A 303 -5.70 20.69 8.52
CA ARG A 303 -4.36 20.64 9.12
C ARG A 303 -3.33 19.98 8.21
N GLN A 304 -3.70 18.89 7.53
CA GLN A 304 -2.87 18.19 6.54
C GLN A 304 -2.45 19.10 5.37
N GLN A 305 -3.34 19.99 4.91
CA GLN A 305 -3.03 20.96 3.85
C GLN A 305 -2.11 22.10 4.33
N GLY A 306 -2.09 22.38 5.64
CA GLY A 306 -1.21 23.38 6.24
C GLY A 306 0.24 22.92 6.38
N ALA A 307 1.17 23.88 6.47
CA ALA A 307 2.50 23.61 6.99
C ALA A 307 2.40 23.24 8.47
N LEU A 308 3.09 22.17 8.89
CA LEU A 308 3.28 21.94 10.33
C LEU A 308 4.07 23.12 10.89
N PRO A 309 3.66 23.71 12.04
CA PRO A 309 4.55 24.56 12.81
C PRO A 309 5.83 23.77 13.07
N ARG A 310 6.97 24.37 12.75
CA ARG A 310 8.29 23.78 13.05
C ARG A 310 8.51 23.72 14.55
#